data_AF-C4RBK5-F1
#
_entry.id   AF-C4RBK5-F1
#
_cell.length_a   1.000
_cell.length_b   1.000
_cell.length_c   1.000
_cell.angle_alpha   90.00
_cell.angle_beta   90.00
_cell.angle_gamma   90.00
#
_symmetry.space_group_name_H-M   'P 1'
#
loop_
_entity.id
_entity.type
_entity.pdbx_description
1 polymer ?
#
loop_
_entity_poly.entity_id
_entity_poly.type
_entity_poly.pdbx_seq_one_letter_code
_entity_poly.pdbx_strand_id
1 'polypeptide(L)'
;MPCGGEETMTRYVQPAPTPDSPYTGDRLLRSWLRRQLGPAGHAAAQGRLIDLAADVTGPLRAAHADAEAHPPVLVRYDPWGARVDRIDTSAGWRAQRAAAARHAVVALPYLESARGQWGAATRVVQHALLHLYGPESATFSCPVAMADGAAALLSLPEVDSGVRDAWLPRLTSTDPDTAIVSGQWMTESQGGSDLSGSSTVGRPAADGSWRLTGQKWFCSA
;
A
#
# COMPACT_ATOMS: atom_id res chain seq x y z
N MET A 1 -10.99 -35.47 58.16
CA MET A 1 -9.79 -34.80 57.61
C MET A 1 -10.20 -34.13 56.31
N PRO A 2 -10.29 -32.79 56.23
CA PRO A 2 -10.45 -32.13 54.94
C PRO A 2 -9.07 -31.90 54.32
N CYS A 3 -8.89 -32.35 53.07
CA CYS A 3 -7.73 -32.03 52.26
C CYS A 3 -7.61 -30.51 52.10
N GLY A 4 -6.42 -29.98 52.40
CA GLY A 4 -6.07 -28.58 52.26
C GLY A 4 -6.23 -28.09 50.81
N GLY A 5 -6.65 -26.84 50.68
CA GLY A 5 -7.05 -26.21 49.42
C GLY A 5 -5.93 -26.06 48.40
N GLU A 6 -6.34 -26.01 47.14
CA GLU A 6 -5.49 -25.66 46.00
C GLU A 6 -5.01 -24.21 46.13
N GLU A 7 -3.73 -24.02 46.47
CA GLU A 7 -3.05 -22.74 46.28
C GLU A 7 -2.94 -22.44 44.78
N THR A 8 -3.75 -21.50 44.30
CA THR A 8 -3.65 -20.99 42.93
C THR A 8 -2.41 -20.10 42.84
N MET A 9 -1.31 -20.60 42.28
CA MET A 9 -0.12 -19.79 42.02
C MET A 9 -0.41 -18.74 40.94
N THR A 10 -0.62 -17.49 41.33
CA THR A 10 -0.75 -16.37 40.40
C THR A 10 0.63 -15.99 39.84
N ARG A 11 0.95 -16.48 38.64
CA ARG A 11 2.20 -16.14 37.95
C ARG A 11 2.17 -14.68 37.48
N TYR A 12 3.20 -13.90 37.81
CA TYR A 12 3.36 -12.55 37.25
C TYR A 12 3.51 -12.62 35.73
N VAL A 13 2.71 -11.83 35.02
CA VAL A 13 2.80 -11.63 33.57
C VAL A 13 3.00 -10.14 33.33
N GLN A 14 4.11 -9.79 32.66
CA GLN A 14 4.40 -8.40 32.29
C GLN A 14 3.32 -7.88 31.32
N PRO A 15 2.67 -6.74 31.59
CA PRO A 15 1.76 -6.15 30.62
C PRO A 15 2.52 -5.71 29.36
N ALA A 16 1.91 -5.96 28.20
CA ALA A 16 2.42 -5.46 26.94
C ALA A 16 2.32 -3.92 26.90
N PRO A 17 3.31 -3.21 26.32
CA PRO A 17 3.21 -1.77 26.14
C PRO A 17 2.09 -1.44 25.14
N THR A 18 1.21 -0.52 25.50
CA THR A 18 0.22 0.04 24.58
C THR A 18 0.80 1.31 23.95
N PRO A 19 1.08 1.33 22.65
CA PRO A 19 1.59 2.53 22.00
C PRO A 19 0.50 3.62 21.99
N ASP A 20 0.92 4.88 22.15
CA ASP A 20 0.08 6.04 21.88
C ASP A 20 -0.31 6.10 20.40
N SER A 21 -1.33 6.90 20.06
CA SER A 21 -1.69 7.08 18.65
C SER A 21 -0.51 7.70 17.87
N PRO A 22 -0.14 7.13 16.71
CA PRO A 22 1.04 7.54 15.95
C PRO A 22 0.92 8.94 15.38
N TYR A 23 -0.29 9.52 15.33
CA TYR A 23 -0.49 10.91 14.93
C TYR A 23 -0.60 11.86 16.13
N THR A 24 -1.50 11.58 17.08
CA THR A 24 -1.74 12.52 18.19
C THR A 24 -0.59 12.57 19.19
N GLY A 25 0.09 11.43 19.40
CA GLY A 25 1.28 11.29 20.22
C GLY A 25 2.56 11.82 19.56
N ASP A 26 2.59 11.92 18.22
CA ASP A 26 3.73 12.48 17.49
C ASP A 26 3.66 14.01 17.41
N ARG A 27 4.27 14.66 18.41
CA ARG A 27 4.40 16.12 18.46
C ARG A 27 5.21 16.67 17.29
N LEU A 28 6.21 15.94 16.79
CA LEU A 28 7.07 16.41 15.71
C LEU A 28 6.30 16.44 14.40
N LEU A 29 5.62 15.35 14.04
CA LEU A 29 4.78 15.26 12.85
C LEU A 29 3.71 16.36 12.85
N ARG A 30 2.97 16.51 13.94
CA ARG A 30 1.93 17.55 14.07
C ARG A 30 2.51 18.96 13.95
N SER A 31 3.62 19.24 14.62
CA SER A 31 4.26 20.55 14.53
C SER A 31 4.81 20.83 13.13
N TRP A 32 5.31 19.81 12.43
CA TRP A 32 5.82 19.94 11.07
C TRP A 32 4.68 20.18 10.09
N LEU A 33 3.60 19.40 10.14
CA LEU A 33 2.43 19.58 9.29
C LEU A 33 1.77 20.95 9.47
N ARG A 34 1.66 21.44 10.71
CA ARG A 34 1.14 22.80 10.97
C ARG A 34 1.98 23.89 10.28
N ARG A 35 3.30 23.71 10.18
CA ARG A 35 4.19 24.66 9.47
C ARG A 35 4.03 24.55 7.95
N GLN A 36 3.90 23.34 7.42
CA GLN A 36 3.80 23.12 5.98
C GLN A 36 2.41 23.49 5.41
N LEU A 37 1.35 23.24 6.17
CA LEU A 37 -0.03 23.39 5.71
C LEU A 37 -0.70 24.69 6.21
N GLY A 38 -0.07 25.39 7.15
CA GLY A 38 -0.71 26.44 7.94
C GLY A 38 -1.81 25.91 8.87
N PRO A 39 -2.40 26.77 9.72
CA PRO A 39 -3.43 26.34 10.69
C PRO A 39 -4.66 25.72 10.02
N ALA A 40 -5.20 26.36 8.98
CA ALA A 40 -6.41 25.91 8.29
C ALA A 40 -6.18 24.60 7.51
N GLY A 41 -5.08 24.51 6.74
CA GLY A 41 -4.76 23.30 5.98
C GLY A 41 -4.47 22.10 6.89
N HIS A 42 -3.78 22.33 8.01
CA HIS A 42 -3.56 21.29 9.01
C HIS A 42 -4.86 20.83 9.66
N ALA A 43 -5.72 21.77 10.11
CA ALA A 43 -7.03 21.46 10.68
C ALA A 43 -7.87 20.59 9.74
N ALA A 44 -7.86 20.93 8.45
CA ALA A 44 -8.62 20.22 7.43
C ALA A 44 -8.06 18.82 7.09
N ALA A 45 -6.81 18.52 7.47
CA ALA A 45 -6.19 17.19 7.34
C ALA A 45 -6.35 16.31 8.59
N GLN A 46 -6.68 16.89 9.75
CA GLN A 46 -6.64 16.16 11.04
C GLN A 46 -7.55 14.95 11.06
N GLY A 47 -8.78 15.05 10.55
CA GLY A 47 -9.73 13.93 10.54
C GLY A 47 -9.13 12.69 9.89
N ARG A 48 -8.63 12.82 8.66
CA ARG A 48 -8.03 11.72 7.89
C ARG A 48 -6.80 11.11 8.58
N LEU A 49 -5.97 11.95 9.20
CA LEU A 49 -4.78 11.50 9.92
C LEU A 49 -5.13 10.75 11.22
N ILE A 50 -6.17 11.20 11.93
CA ILE A 50 -6.69 10.54 13.14
C ILE A 50 -7.33 9.21 12.76
N ASP A 51 -8.18 9.19 11.72
CA ASP A 51 -8.88 8.00 11.27
C ASP A 51 -7.89 6.91 10.86
N LEU A 52 -6.87 7.25 10.06
CA LEU A 52 -5.83 6.31 9.70
C LEU A 52 -4.99 5.87 10.91
N ALA A 53 -4.66 6.78 11.84
CA ALA A 53 -3.91 6.42 13.04
C ALA A 53 -4.67 5.43 13.94
N ALA A 54 -6.00 5.53 14.01
CA ALA A 54 -6.86 4.57 14.71
C ALA A 54 -6.86 3.21 14.01
N ASP A 55 -6.94 3.18 12.69
CA ASP A 55 -6.86 1.95 11.90
C ASP A 55 -5.49 1.25 12.06
N VAL A 56 -4.40 2.02 11.97
CA VAL A 56 -3.00 1.57 12.15
C VAL A 56 -2.78 0.94 13.53
N THR A 57 -3.38 1.47 14.58
CA THR A 57 -3.24 0.93 15.95
C THR A 57 -4.26 -0.15 16.29
N GLY A 58 -5.28 -0.36 15.45
CA GLY A 58 -6.33 -1.36 15.63
C GLY A 58 -6.36 -2.40 14.50
N PRO A 59 -7.35 -2.32 13.59
CA PRO A 59 -7.57 -3.36 12.58
C PRO A 59 -6.37 -3.60 11.64
N LEU A 60 -5.58 -2.59 11.29
CA LEU A 60 -4.42 -2.76 10.40
C LEU A 60 -3.24 -3.41 11.11
N ARG A 61 -3.07 -3.21 12.42
CA ARG A 61 -2.08 -3.95 13.21
C ARG A 61 -2.40 -5.45 13.25
N ALA A 62 -3.68 -5.80 13.40
CA ALA A 62 -4.12 -7.20 13.32
C ALA A 62 -3.92 -7.76 11.91
N ALA A 63 -4.23 -6.99 10.87
CA ALA A 63 -4.00 -7.37 9.48
C ALA A 63 -2.52 -7.53 9.14
N HIS A 64 -1.65 -6.67 9.69
CA HIS A 64 -0.20 -6.80 9.59
C HIS A 64 0.26 -8.13 10.17
N ALA A 65 -0.12 -8.42 11.42
CA ALA A 65 0.27 -9.66 12.09
C ALA A 65 -0.20 -10.91 11.31
N ASP A 66 -1.40 -10.88 10.74
CA ASP A 66 -1.90 -11.94 9.87
C ASP A 66 -1.09 -12.09 8.57
N ALA A 67 -0.75 -10.99 7.91
CA ALA A 67 0.01 -11.03 6.66
C ALA A 67 1.44 -11.55 6.86
N GLU A 68 2.11 -11.12 7.93
CA GLU A 68 3.47 -11.58 8.26
C GLU A 68 3.48 -13.05 8.73
N ALA A 69 2.44 -13.49 9.45
CA ALA A 69 2.29 -14.89 9.86
C ALA A 69 1.93 -15.84 8.70
N HIS A 70 1.31 -15.31 7.63
CA HIS A 70 0.82 -16.09 6.49
C HIS A 70 1.37 -15.54 5.16
N PRO A 71 2.68 -15.73 4.89
CA PRO A 71 3.31 -15.26 3.66
C PRO A 71 2.64 -15.85 2.40
N PRO A 72 2.71 -15.15 1.25
CA PRO A 72 2.01 -15.57 0.03
C PRO A 72 2.55 -16.91 -0.52
N VAL A 73 1.65 -17.70 -1.10
CA VAL A 73 1.98 -19.01 -1.69
C VAL A 73 1.67 -19.03 -3.18
N LEU A 74 2.64 -19.46 -3.98
CA LEU A 74 2.45 -19.68 -5.42
C LEU A 74 1.84 -21.07 -5.67
N VAL A 75 0.59 -21.09 -6.09
CA VAL A 75 -0.11 -22.27 -6.61
C VAL A 75 0.14 -22.36 -8.11
N ARG A 76 1.10 -23.21 -8.44
CA ARG A 76 1.61 -23.39 -9.80
C ARG A 76 0.66 -24.15 -10.71
N TYR A 77 0.02 -25.20 -10.22
CA TYR A 77 -0.90 -26.03 -10.99
C TYR A 77 -2.17 -26.29 -10.18
N ASP A 78 -3.31 -26.43 -10.86
CA ASP A 78 -4.55 -26.85 -10.23
C ASP A 78 -4.58 -28.38 -9.96
N PRO A 79 -5.61 -28.91 -9.26
CA PRO A 79 -5.70 -30.34 -8.96
C PRO A 79 -5.78 -31.27 -10.19
N TRP A 80 -6.03 -30.73 -11.39
CA TRP A 80 -6.17 -31.47 -12.64
C TRP A 80 -4.96 -31.27 -13.58
N GLY A 81 -3.92 -30.58 -13.12
CA GLY A 81 -2.67 -30.38 -13.85
C GLY A 81 -2.62 -29.16 -14.76
N ALA A 82 -3.67 -28.31 -14.79
CA ALA A 82 -3.64 -27.07 -15.56
C ALA A 82 -2.73 -26.03 -14.89
N ARG A 83 -1.95 -25.29 -15.70
CA ARG A 83 -1.12 -24.19 -15.21
C ARG A 83 -1.98 -22.97 -14.85
N VAL A 84 -1.95 -22.54 -13.58
CA VAL A 84 -2.80 -21.44 -13.08
C VAL A 84 -2.04 -20.22 -12.53
N ASP A 85 -0.79 -20.38 -12.06
CA ASP A 85 0.03 -19.27 -11.55
C ASP A 85 -0.66 -18.36 -10.51
N ARG A 86 -1.52 -18.94 -9.66
CA ARG A 86 -2.27 -18.17 -8.67
C ARG A 86 -1.40 -17.90 -7.45
N ILE A 87 -1.45 -16.68 -6.94
CA ILE A 87 -0.80 -16.30 -5.68
C ILE A 87 -1.87 -16.18 -4.61
N ASP A 88 -1.84 -17.10 -3.65
CA ASP A 88 -2.74 -17.10 -2.51
C ASP A 88 -2.14 -16.20 -1.42
N THR A 89 -2.92 -15.19 -1.01
CA THR A 89 -2.52 -14.18 -0.01
C THR A 89 -3.40 -14.28 1.24
N SER A 90 -2.91 -13.75 2.36
CA SER A 90 -3.67 -13.74 3.62
C SER A 90 -4.87 -12.77 3.56
N ALA A 91 -5.78 -12.89 4.53
CA ALA A 91 -6.89 -11.93 4.67
C ALA A 91 -6.37 -10.56 5.10
N GLY A 92 -5.36 -10.52 5.95
CA GLY A 92 -4.63 -9.34 6.37
C GLY A 92 -4.03 -8.57 5.20
N TRP A 93 -3.36 -9.25 4.26
CA TRP A 93 -2.83 -8.62 3.05
C TRP A 93 -3.93 -7.94 2.21
N ARG A 94 -5.08 -8.60 2.03
CA ARG A 94 -6.24 -8.01 1.34
C ARG A 94 -6.84 -6.83 2.12
N ALA A 95 -6.86 -6.89 3.45
CA ALA A 95 -7.30 -5.79 4.29
C ALA A 95 -6.38 -4.56 4.17
N GLN A 96 -5.05 -4.77 4.08
CA GLN A 96 -4.07 -3.71 3.82
C GLN A 96 -4.34 -3.03 2.47
N ARG A 97 -4.56 -3.80 1.40
CA ARG A 97 -4.94 -3.28 0.08
C ARG A 97 -6.20 -2.42 0.16
N ALA A 98 -7.25 -2.93 0.80
CA ALA A 98 -8.50 -2.22 0.92
C ALA A 98 -8.34 -0.91 1.72
N ALA A 99 -7.53 -0.92 2.78
CA ALA A 99 -7.26 0.26 3.59
C ALA A 99 -6.48 1.34 2.82
N ALA A 100 -5.48 0.95 2.02
CA ALA A 100 -4.73 1.88 1.17
C ALA A 100 -5.65 2.67 0.21
N ALA A 101 -6.67 1.99 -0.35
CA ALA A 101 -7.70 2.63 -1.17
C ALA A 101 -8.62 3.54 -0.34
N ARG A 102 -9.23 3.02 0.74
CA ARG A 102 -10.17 3.79 1.58
C ARG A 102 -9.56 5.07 2.15
N HIS A 103 -8.31 5.00 2.59
CA HIS A 103 -7.56 6.15 3.13
C HIS A 103 -6.91 7.01 2.05
N ALA A 104 -7.15 6.72 0.78
CA ALA A 104 -6.62 7.46 -0.36
C ALA A 104 -5.08 7.61 -0.35
N VAL A 105 -4.36 6.59 0.14
CA VAL A 105 -2.89 6.66 0.32
C VAL A 105 -2.18 6.89 -1.01
N VAL A 106 -2.74 6.39 -2.12
CA VAL A 106 -2.34 6.72 -3.50
C VAL A 106 -3.17 7.88 -4.06
N ALA A 107 -4.50 7.78 -3.92
CA ALA A 107 -5.46 8.59 -4.66
C ALA A 107 -5.46 10.08 -4.29
N LEU A 108 -5.14 10.46 -3.05
CA LEU A 108 -5.37 11.81 -2.51
C LEU A 108 -4.91 12.96 -3.44
N PRO A 109 -3.67 12.99 -3.97
CA PRO A 109 -3.19 14.06 -4.86
C PRO A 109 -3.85 14.08 -6.24
N TYR A 110 -4.56 13.01 -6.60
CA TYR A 110 -5.30 12.89 -7.85
C TYR A 110 -6.77 13.33 -7.72
N LEU A 111 -7.27 13.50 -6.49
CA LEU A 111 -8.63 13.98 -6.22
C LEU A 111 -8.72 15.50 -6.37
N GLU A 112 -9.69 15.95 -7.16
CA GLU A 112 -9.93 17.38 -7.38
C GLU A 112 -10.30 18.11 -6.08
N SER A 113 -11.10 17.47 -5.22
CA SER A 113 -11.49 18.03 -3.92
C SER A 113 -10.28 18.25 -3.00
N ALA A 114 -9.33 17.32 -2.98
CA ALA A 114 -8.10 17.46 -2.19
C ALA A 114 -7.19 18.54 -2.77
N ARG A 115 -7.01 18.58 -4.09
CA ARG A 115 -6.23 19.65 -4.76
C ARG A 115 -6.86 21.03 -4.56
N GLY A 116 -8.18 21.15 -4.60
CA GLY A 116 -8.86 22.40 -4.28
C GLY A 116 -8.65 22.86 -2.84
N GLN A 117 -8.49 21.92 -1.90
CA GLN A 117 -8.33 22.20 -0.48
C GLN A 117 -6.89 22.54 -0.07
N TRP A 118 -5.88 21.85 -0.62
CA TRP A 118 -4.48 22.02 -0.21
C TRP A 118 -3.54 22.45 -1.35
N GLY A 119 -4.01 22.52 -2.60
CA GLY A 119 -3.18 22.81 -3.76
C GLY A 119 -1.99 21.85 -3.86
N ALA A 120 -0.80 22.39 -4.10
CA ALA A 120 0.45 21.63 -4.12
C ALA A 120 0.75 20.90 -2.79
N ALA A 121 0.26 21.42 -1.66
CA ALA A 121 0.45 20.82 -0.35
C ALA A 121 -0.34 19.52 -0.13
N THR A 122 -1.20 19.13 -1.08
CA THR A 122 -1.88 17.81 -1.05
C THR A 122 -0.88 16.66 -0.97
N ARG A 123 0.31 16.79 -1.61
CA ARG A 123 1.37 15.79 -1.52
C ARG A 123 1.96 15.67 -0.12
N VAL A 124 2.04 16.77 0.64
CA VAL A 124 2.46 16.76 2.04
C VAL A 124 1.49 15.96 2.90
N VAL A 125 0.18 16.14 2.68
CA VAL A 125 -0.86 15.38 3.39
C VAL A 125 -0.80 13.89 3.01
N GLN A 126 -0.64 13.57 1.72
CA GLN A 126 -0.52 12.19 1.27
C GLN A 126 0.72 11.49 1.85
N HIS A 127 1.87 12.16 1.92
CA HIS A 127 3.06 11.59 2.55
C HIS A 127 2.89 11.40 4.06
N ALA A 128 2.12 12.25 4.74
CA ALA A 128 1.78 12.03 6.14
C ALA A 128 0.91 10.78 6.33
N LEU A 129 -0.05 10.53 5.43
CA LEU A 129 -0.82 9.28 5.43
C LEU A 129 0.08 8.07 5.18
N LEU A 130 0.96 8.13 4.17
CA LEU A 130 1.92 7.06 3.89
C LEU A 130 2.85 6.79 5.07
N HIS A 131 3.31 7.85 5.75
CA HIS A 131 4.16 7.74 6.94
C HIS A 131 3.45 7.00 8.10
N LEU A 132 2.18 7.29 8.34
CA LEU A 132 1.39 6.60 9.36
C LEU A 132 1.06 5.16 8.96
N TYR A 133 0.74 4.94 7.68
CA TYR A 133 0.37 3.62 7.13
C TYR A 133 1.55 2.65 7.10
N GLY A 134 2.72 3.11 6.66
CA GLY A 134 3.88 2.29 6.32
C GLY A 134 4.27 1.25 7.38
N PRO A 135 4.51 1.63 8.65
CA PRO A 135 4.97 0.71 9.68
C PRO A 135 4.05 -0.49 9.94
N GLU A 136 2.73 -0.30 9.82
CA GLU A 136 1.72 -1.34 10.08
C GLU A 136 1.11 -1.88 8.77
N SER A 137 1.81 -1.74 7.64
CA SER A 137 1.29 -2.14 6.31
C SER A 137 1.73 -3.54 5.85
N ALA A 138 2.57 -4.25 6.61
CA ALA A 138 3.25 -5.47 6.15
C ALA A 138 3.98 -5.27 4.82
N THR A 139 4.61 -4.10 4.63
CA THR A 139 5.27 -3.68 3.37
C THR A 139 4.31 -3.48 2.18
N PHE A 140 2.99 -3.42 2.38
CA PHE A 140 2.04 -3.02 1.33
C PHE A 140 2.25 -1.56 0.87
N SER A 141 3.02 -0.77 1.63
CA SER A 141 3.57 0.52 1.19
C SER A 141 4.38 0.44 -0.12
N CYS A 142 4.98 -0.71 -0.46
CA CYS A 142 5.68 -0.90 -1.72
C CYS A 142 4.73 -0.90 -2.94
N PRO A 143 3.67 -1.73 -3.00
CA PRO A 143 2.60 -1.61 -4.00
C PRO A 143 2.00 -0.21 -4.12
N VAL A 144 1.80 0.47 -2.98
CA VAL A 144 1.34 1.87 -2.95
C VAL A 144 2.30 2.81 -3.68
N ALA A 145 3.61 2.70 -3.42
CA ALA A 145 4.61 3.54 -4.07
C ALA A 145 4.66 3.32 -5.60
N MET A 146 4.60 2.06 -6.04
CA MET A 146 4.56 1.74 -7.47
C MET A 146 3.27 2.22 -8.14
N ALA A 147 2.13 2.12 -7.45
CA ALA A 147 0.85 2.62 -7.93
C ALA A 147 0.84 4.15 -8.08
N ASP A 148 1.40 4.89 -7.11
CA ASP A 148 1.56 6.35 -7.20
C ASP A 148 2.49 6.73 -8.37
N GLY A 149 3.60 6.02 -8.55
CA GLY A 149 4.50 6.21 -9.69
C GLY A 149 3.81 5.96 -11.04
N ALA A 150 3.02 4.88 -11.14
CA ALA A 150 2.24 4.58 -12.34
C ALA A 150 1.15 5.65 -12.60
N ALA A 151 0.43 6.09 -11.55
CA ALA A 151 -0.57 7.14 -11.67
C ALA A 151 0.05 8.47 -12.11
N ALA A 152 1.24 8.81 -11.59
CA ALA A 152 2.00 9.99 -12.02
C ALA A 152 2.39 9.89 -13.49
N LEU A 153 2.93 8.76 -13.94
CA LEU A 153 3.27 8.52 -15.34
C LEU A 153 2.05 8.65 -16.25
N LEU A 154 0.94 7.99 -15.91
CA LEU A 154 -0.29 8.02 -16.72
C LEU A 154 -0.97 9.40 -16.73
N SER A 155 -0.64 10.29 -15.79
CA SER A 155 -1.15 11.66 -15.76
C SER A 155 -0.40 12.60 -16.73
N LEU A 156 0.68 12.14 -17.36
CA LEU A 156 1.41 12.94 -18.34
C LEU A 156 0.60 13.11 -19.63
N PRO A 157 0.61 14.30 -20.27
CA PRO A 157 -0.19 14.59 -21.44
C PRO A 157 0.21 13.78 -22.68
N GLU A 158 1.43 13.24 -22.72
CA GLU A 158 1.97 12.44 -23.82
C GLU A 158 1.48 10.98 -23.79
N VAL A 159 0.91 10.53 -22.68
CA VAL A 159 0.38 9.17 -22.57
C VAL A 159 -0.92 9.06 -23.36
N ASP A 160 -1.03 7.99 -24.15
CA ASP A 160 -2.23 7.65 -24.91
C ASP A 160 -3.49 7.68 -24.02
N SER A 161 -4.53 8.36 -24.48
CA SER A 161 -5.76 8.53 -23.71
C SER A 161 -6.47 7.21 -23.44
N GLY A 162 -6.41 6.25 -24.37
CA GLY A 162 -6.98 4.92 -24.16
C GLY A 162 -6.33 4.18 -23.00
N VAL A 163 -5.01 4.26 -22.88
CA VAL A 163 -4.27 3.68 -21.73
C VAL A 163 -4.58 4.45 -20.45
N ARG A 164 -4.50 5.78 -20.49
CA ARG A 164 -4.78 6.61 -19.31
C ARG A 164 -6.18 6.38 -18.77
N ASP A 165 -7.19 6.46 -19.62
CA ASP A 165 -8.60 6.43 -19.22
C ASP A 165 -9.02 5.02 -18.77
N ALA A 166 -8.34 3.97 -19.23
CA ALA A 166 -8.56 2.59 -18.77
C ALA A 166 -7.97 2.30 -17.38
N TRP A 167 -6.83 2.91 -17.01
CA TRP A 167 -6.04 2.48 -15.85
C TRP A 167 -5.92 3.54 -14.75
N LEU A 168 -5.80 4.82 -15.08
CA LEU A 168 -5.62 5.89 -14.10
C LEU A 168 -6.79 5.96 -13.10
N PRO A 169 -8.08 5.86 -13.52
CA PRO A 169 -9.19 5.87 -12.57
C PRO A 169 -9.15 4.72 -11.55
N ARG A 170 -8.61 3.56 -11.96
CA ARG A 170 -8.50 2.38 -11.10
C ARG A 170 -7.31 2.48 -10.14
N LEU A 171 -6.19 3.05 -10.58
CA LEU A 171 -5.01 3.32 -9.73
C LEU A 171 -5.28 4.39 -8.66
N THR A 172 -6.20 5.31 -8.97
CA THR A 172 -6.56 6.46 -8.11
C THR A 172 -7.94 6.30 -7.47
N SER A 173 -8.53 5.10 -7.51
CA SER A 173 -9.79 4.81 -6.86
C SER A 173 -9.63 4.77 -5.34
N THR A 174 -10.60 5.32 -4.62
CA THR A 174 -10.75 5.14 -3.16
C THR A 174 -11.68 3.99 -2.79
N ASP A 175 -12.36 3.40 -3.78
CA ASP A 175 -13.18 2.21 -3.60
C ASP A 175 -12.30 0.94 -3.66
N PRO A 176 -12.23 0.14 -2.58
CA PRO A 176 -11.45 -1.10 -2.53
C PRO A 176 -11.76 -2.12 -3.62
N ASP A 177 -13.00 -2.19 -4.09
CA ASP A 177 -13.43 -3.19 -5.08
C ASP A 177 -12.93 -2.83 -6.48
N THR A 178 -12.77 -1.53 -6.74
CA THR A 178 -12.28 -1.00 -8.02
C THR A 178 -10.75 -0.76 -8.01
N ALA A 179 -10.18 -0.44 -6.85
CA ALA A 179 -8.80 0.00 -6.72
C ALA A 179 -7.78 -1.10 -7.09
N ILE A 180 -6.81 -0.73 -7.92
CA ILE A 180 -5.70 -1.62 -8.31
C ILE A 180 -4.36 -1.03 -7.85
N VAL A 181 -3.34 -1.89 -7.80
CA VAL A 181 -1.94 -1.49 -7.63
C VAL A 181 -1.16 -1.76 -8.92
N SER A 182 0.06 -1.25 -9.00
CA SER A 182 0.95 -1.44 -10.14
C SER A 182 2.24 -2.14 -9.71
N GLY A 183 2.82 -2.93 -10.61
CA GLY A 183 4.19 -3.42 -10.50
C GLY A 183 5.11 -2.65 -11.44
N GLN A 184 6.39 -2.51 -11.07
CA GLN A 184 7.42 -1.87 -11.90
C GLN A 184 8.54 -2.87 -12.19
N TRP A 185 8.37 -3.65 -13.26
CA TRP A 185 9.26 -4.78 -13.56
C TRP A 185 10.46 -4.35 -14.41
N MET A 186 11.40 -3.66 -13.77
CA MET A 186 12.62 -3.17 -14.43
C MET A 186 13.73 -4.23 -14.43
N THR A 187 14.02 -4.80 -13.25
CA THR A 187 15.18 -5.65 -13.00
C THR A 187 15.13 -6.98 -13.76
N GLU A 188 16.25 -7.32 -14.40
CA GLU A 188 16.50 -8.63 -15.01
C GLU A 188 17.75 -9.27 -14.39
N SER A 189 18.07 -10.51 -14.75
CA SER A 189 19.20 -11.24 -14.15
C SER A 189 20.56 -10.59 -14.40
N GLN A 190 20.67 -9.78 -15.46
CA GLN A 190 21.88 -9.05 -15.84
C GLN A 190 22.16 -7.87 -14.91
N GLY A 191 21.13 -7.28 -14.29
CA GLY A 191 21.28 -6.09 -13.46
C GLY A 191 19.97 -5.43 -13.04
N GLY A 192 19.99 -4.82 -11.86
CA GLY A 192 18.92 -3.95 -11.36
C GLY A 192 19.33 -2.48 -11.29
N SER A 193 20.59 -2.20 -10.92
CA SER A 193 21.14 -0.85 -10.96
C SER A 193 21.48 -0.40 -12.38
N ASP A 194 22.04 -1.30 -13.18
CA ASP A 194 22.26 -1.10 -14.61
C ASP A 194 21.22 -1.89 -15.40
N LEU A 195 20.37 -1.17 -16.14
CA LEU A 195 19.33 -1.73 -16.99
C LEU A 195 19.73 -1.82 -18.46
N SER A 196 20.92 -1.34 -18.84
CA SER A 196 21.39 -1.32 -20.23
C SER A 196 21.51 -2.72 -20.83
N GLY A 197 21.75 -3.73 -20.00
CA GLY A 197 21.78 -5.14 -20.36
C GLY A 197 20.42 -5.85 -20.42
N SER A 198 19.30 -5.11 -20.34
CA SER A 198 17.95 -5.69 -20.42
C SER A 198 17.75 -6.45 -21.74
N SER A 199 17.25 -7.67 -21.62
CA SER A 199 17.10 -8.66 -22.68
C SER A 199 15.65 -8.87 -23.12
N THR A 200 14.67 -8.33 -22.38
CA THR A 200 13.26 -8.38 -22.79
C THR A 200 13.05 -7.65 -24.11
N VAL A 201 12.51 -8.35 -25.11
CA VAL A 201 12.21 -7.79 -26.43
C VAL A 201 10.71 -7.60 -26.61
N GLY A 202 10.32 -6.46 -27.18
CA GLY A 202 8.99 -6.25 -27.71
C GLY A 202 8.96 -6.55 -29.20
N ARG A 203 7.99 -7.36 -29.67
CA ARG A 203 7.72 -7.58 -31.09
C ARG A 203 6.31 -7.09 -31.43
N PRO A 204 6.13 -6.36 -32.54
CA PRO A 204 4.79 -5.93 -32.94
C PRO A 204 3.93 -7.14 -33.28
N ALA A 205 2.66 -7.10 -32.88
CA ALA A 205 1.63 -8.07 -33.23
C ALA A 205 0.75 -7.52 -34.37
N ALA A 206 -0.02 -8.41 -35.01
CA ALA A 206 -0.86 -8.05 -36.15
C ALA A 206 -2.00 -7.07 -35.82
N ASP A 207 -2.40 -7.00 -34.54
CA ASP A 207 -3.45 -6.11 -34.03
C ASP A 207 -2.90 -4.73 -33.59
N GLY A 208 -1.62 -4.44 -33.83
CA GLY A 208 -0.96 -3.20 -33.42
C GLY A 208 -0.46 -3.19 -31.97
N SER A 209 -0.69 -4.26 -31.21
CA SER A 209 -0.11 -4.43 -29.87
C SER A 209 1.35 -4.90 -29.93
N TRP A 210 2.00 -4.98 -28.77
CA TRP A 210 3.35 -5.51 -28.63
C TRP A 210 3.36 -6.78 -27.79
N ARG A 211 4.00 -7.83 -28.30
CA ARG A 211 4.29 -9.04 -27.54
C ARG A 211 5.66 -8.91 -26.88
N LEU A 212 5.69 -8.97 -25.56
CA LEU A 212 6.92 -8.97 -24.78
C LEU A 212 7.44 -10.40 -24.60
N THR A 213 8.75 -10.60 -24.70
CA THR A 213 9.41 -11.89 -24.43
C THR A 213 10.72 -11.63 -23.71
N GLY A 214 10.84 -12.16 -22.50
CA GLY A 214 11.99 -11.97 -21.61
C GLY A 214 11.69 -12.48 -20.22
N GLN A 215 12.66 -12.34 -19.31
CA GLN A 215 12.52 -12.75 -17.92
C GLN A 215 12.76 -11.56 -17.01
N LYS A 216 11.77 -11.25 -16.17
CA LYS A 216 11.90 -10.26 -15.11
C LYS A 216 12.29 -10.96 -13.82
N TRP A 217 13.31 -10.41 -13.15
CA TRP A 217 14.02 -11.09 -12.08
C TRP A 217 13.46 -10.77 -10.70
N PHE A 218 13.07 -9.50 -10.46
CA PHE A 218 12.30 -9.10 -9.29
C PHE A 218 10.99 -8.46 -9.76
N CYS A 219 9.88 -9.06 -9.32
CA CYS A 219 8.54 -8.58 -9.63
C CYS A 219 7.72 -8.57 -8.34
N SER A 220 7.10 -7.44 -8.07
CA SER A 220 5.96 -7.37 -7.16
C SER A 220 4.77 -7.99 -7.88
N ALA A 221 4.34 -9.14 -7.37
CA ALA A 221 3.19 -9.88 -7.86
C ALA A 221 1.97 -9.60 -6.99
#